data_AF-A0A9R0R6C8-F1
#
_entry.id   AF-A0A9R0R6C8-F1
#
_cell.length_a   1.000
_cell.length_b   1.000
_cell.length_c   1.000
_cell.angle_alpha   90.00
_cell.angle_beta   90.00
_cell.angle_gamma   90.00
#
_symmetry.space_group_name_H-M   'P 1'
#
loop_
_entity.id
_entity.type
_entity.pdbx_description
1 polymer ?
#
loop_
_entity_poly.entity_id
_entity_poly.type
_entity_poly.pdbx_seq_one_letter_code
_entity_poly.pdbx_strand_id
1 'polypeptide(L)'
;MKHSAENRGIKGSHGGDAVDPTSLLKEDCDVLIPAALGGVINKDNADAIKAKYIIKAANHPTDPEADEILAKKGVLILLDILANSGGVMVSYFEWVRGEGELGAQDVHDPRLKHSSDYLASVWGCISSKTRIGSI
;
A
#
# COMPACT_ATOMS: atom_id res chain seq x y z
N MET A 1 -13.35 2.02 -13.54
CA MET A 1 -14.03 0.82 -12.98
C MET A 1 -14.86 0.04 -14.01
N LYS A 2 -15.65 0.68 -14.90
CA LYS A 2 -16.55 -0.03 -15.85
C LYS A 2 -15.88 -1.15 -16.66
N HIS A 3 -14.74 -0.85 -17.30
CA HIS A 3 -14.00 -1.84 -18.11
C HIS A 3 -13.61 -3.11 -17.33
N SER A 4 -13.10 -2.97 -16.10
CA SER A 4 -12.65 -4.11 -15.30
C SER A 4 -13.81 -5.01 -14.85
N ALA A 5 -14.94 -4.40 -14.49
CA ALA A 5 -16.14 -5.14 -14.09
C ALA A 5 -16.72 -5.99 -15.24
N GLU A 6 -16.70 -5.46 -16.46
CA GLU A 6 -17.22 -6.13 -17.65
C GLU A 6 -16.25 -7.20 -18.19
N ASN A 7 -14.93 -6.95 -18.12
CA ASN A 7 -13.91 -7.77 -18.78
C ASN A 7 -13.09 -8.64 -17.82
N ARG A 8 -13.42 -8.64 -16.52
CA ARG A 8 -12.67 -9.35 -15.45
C ARG A 8 -11.17 -9.03 -15.46
N GLY A 9 -10.83 -7.77 -15.73
CA GLY A 9 -9.45 -7.31 -15.82
C GLY A 9 -9.30 -6.05 -16.66
N ILE A 10 -8.09 -5.53 -16.72
CA ILE A 10 -7.76 -4.26 -17.41
C ILE A 10 -7.19 -4.45 -18.82
N LYS A 11 -7.04 -5.70 -19.27
CA LYS A 11 -6.51 -6.00 -20.61
C LYS A 11 -7.45 -5.40 -21.68
N GLY A 12 -6.86 -4.71 -22.65
CA GLY A 12 -7.62 -4.04 -23.71
C GLY A 12 -8.40 -2.80 -23.27
N SER A 13 -8.11 -2.25 -22.08
CA SER A 13 -8.71 -0.98 -21.66
C SER A 13 -8.21 0.18 -22.50
N HIS A 14 -9.11 1.11 -22.83
CA HIS A 14 -8.75 2.36 -23.50
C HIS A 14 -8.21 3.34 -22.45
N GLY A 15 -7.02 3.90 -22.69
CA GLY A 15 -6.39 4.89 -21.80
C GLY A 15 -5.02 4.49 -21.23
N GLY A 16 -4.45 3.38 -21.67
CA GLY A 16 -3.08 2.99 -21.33
C GLY A 16 -2.50 2.00 -22.32
N ASP A 17 -1.17 1.90 -22.34
CA ASP A 17 -0.45 0.93 -23.14
C ASP A 17 -0.36 -0.42 -22.42
N ALA A 18 -0.30 -1.49 -23.20
CA ALA A 18 -0.06 -2.81 -22.64
C ALA A 18 1.38 -2.91 -22.12
N VAL A 19 1.53 -3.26 -20.85
CA VAL A 19 2.83 -3.44 -20.19
C VAL A 19 3.02 -4.91 -19.84
N ASP A 20 4.26 -5.39 -19.95
CA ASP A 20 4.59 -6.73 -19.52
C ASP A 20 4.49 -6.85 -17.98
N PRO A 21 3.74 -7.83 -17.44
CA PRO A 21 3.53 -7.95 -16.00
C PRO A 21 4.82 -8.06 -15.18
N THR A 22 5.90 -8.62 -15.74
CA THR A 22 7.17 -8.80 -15.04
C THR A 22 8.02 -7.52 -15.03
N SER A 23 7.79 -6.62 -15.98
CA SER A 23 8.42 -5.30 -16.06
C SER A 23 7.74 -4.25 -15.18
N LEU A 24 6.44 -4.42 -14.89
CA LEU A 24 5.60 -3.41 -14.23
C LEU A 24 6.17 -2.90 -12.89
N LEU A 25 6.74 -3.79 -12.08
CA LEU A 25 7.32 -3.42 -10.77
C LEU A 25 8.62 -2.59 -10.90
N LYS A 26 9.25 -2.59 -12.07
CA LYS A 26 10.55 -1.98 -12.37
C LYS A 26 10.41 -0.69 -13.16
N GLU A 27 9.18 -0.32 -13.51
CA GLU A 27 8.88 0.90 -14.24
C GLU A 27 9.28 2.13 -13.42
N ASP A 28 9.62 3.19 -14.16
CA ASP A 28 9.98 4.46 -13.54
C ASP A 28 8.72 5.12 -12.96
N CYS A 29 8.69 5.25 -11.64
CA CYS A 29 7.56 5.83 -10.91
C CYS A 29 8.05 6.43 -9.59
N ASP A 30 7.33 7.42 -9.07
CA ASP A 30 7.63 7.94 -7.73
C ASP A 30 7.08 7.01 -6.64
N VAL A 31 5.88 6.47 -6.85
CA VAL A 31 5.14 5.67 -5.86
C VAL A 31 4.73 4.32 -6.45
N LEU A 32 5.13 3.24 -5.78
CA LEU A 32 4.76 1.87 -6.12
C LEU A 32 3.83 1.29 -5.04
N ILE A 33 2.68 0.75 -5.45
CA ILE A 33 1.66 0.21 -4.53
C ILE A 33 1.41 -1.27 -4.86
N PRO A 34 2.18 -2.22 -4.30
CA PRO A 34 1.88 -3.64 -4.45
C PRO A 34 0.60 -4.01 -3.67
N ALA A 35 -0.46 -4.32 -4.41
CA ALA A 35 -1.81 -4.56 -3.88
C ALA A 35 -2.45 -5.87 -4.39
N ALA A 36 -1.65 -6.81 -4.91
CA ALA A 36 -2.14 -8.03 -5.54
C ALA A 36 -1.85 -9.28 -4.69
N LEU A 37 -0.59 -9.73 -4.68
CA LEU A 37 -0.15 -10.96 -3.99
C LEU A 37 1.02 -10.65 -3.06
N GLY A 38 1.25 -11.55 -2.10
CA GLY A 38 2.46 -11.57 -1.27
C GLY A 38 3.70 -12.00 -2.07
N GLY A 39 4.89 -11.59 -1.62
CA GLY A 39 6.18 -12.00 -2.20
C GLY A 39 6.46 -11.51 -3.63
N VAL A 40 5.70 -10.51 -4.11
CA VAL A 40 5.88 -9.97 -5.47
C VAL A 40 7.17 -9.17 -5.60
N ILE A 41 7.67 -8.60 -4.51
CA ILE A 41 8.96 -7.95 -4.43
C ILE A 41 9.92 -8.87 -3.66
N ASN A 42 10.94 -9.36 -4.33
CA ASN A 42 11.88 -10.35 -3.81
C ASN A 42 13.32 -9.97 -4.18
N LYS A 43 14.29 -10.77 -3.72
CA LYS A 43 15.71 -10.51 -3.94
C LYS A 43 16.09 -10.36 -5.42
N ASP A 44 15.40 -11.05 -6.31
CA ASP A 44 15.71 -11.06 -7.74
C ASP A 44 15.24 -9.77 -8.46
N ASN A 45 14.27 -9.05 -7.89
CA ASN A 45 13.70 -7.86 -8.53
C ASN A 45 13.86 -6.55 -7.75
N ALA A 46 14.15 -6.60 -6.44
CA ALA A 46 14.26 -5.41 -5.59
C ALA A 46 15.31 -4.39 -6.07
N ASP A 47 16.42 -4.87 -6.65
CA ASP A 47 17.46 -4.01 -7.19
C ASP A 47 17.00 -3.23 -8.43
N ALA A 48 16.07 -3.77 -9.20
CA ALA A 48 15.54 -3.14 -10.40
C ALA A 48 14.40 -2.13 -10.13
N ILE A 49 13.87 -2.07 -8.91
CA ILE A 49 12.80 -1.13 -8.54
C ILE A 49 13.33 0.30 -8.49
N LYS A 50 12.67 1.22 -9.19
CA LYS A 50 13.07 2.64 -9.27
C LYS A 50 12.25 3.57 -8.36
N ALA A 51 11.19 3.03 -7.74
CA ALA A 51 10.28 3.78 -6.90
C ALA A 51 10.99 4.45 -5.72
N LYS A 52 10.61 5.71 -5.44
CA LYS A 52 11.07 6.46 -4.25
C LYS A 52 10.28 6.06 -3.01
N TYR A 53 9.00 5.71 -3.21
CA TYR A 53 8.06 5.34 -2.17
C TYR A 53 7.41 4.00 -2.50
N ILE A 54 7.29 3.12 -1.51
CA ILE A 54 6.55 1.87 -1.61
C ILE A 54 5.46 1.84 -0.54
N ILE A 55 4.21 1.58 -0.96
CA ILE A 55 3.05 1.45 -0.06
C ILE A 55 2.55 0.01 -0.11
N LYS A 56 2.84 -0.78 0.93
CA LYS A 56 2.53 -2.20 0.99
C LYS A 56 1.03 -2.45 1.24
N ALA A 57 0.19 -2.41 0.20
CA ALA A 57 -1.24 -2.58 0.36
C ALA A 57 -1.69 -4.06 0.47
N ALA A 58 -0.94 -4.99 -0.13
CA ALA A 58 -1.14 -6.43 0.09
C ALA A 58 -0.54 -6.88 1.43
N ASN A 59 -0.86 -8.11 1.86
CA ASN A 59 -0.18 -8.74 2.99
C ASN A 59 1.15 -9.33 2.54
N HIS A 60 2.24 -8.94 3.21
CA HIS A 60 3.60 -9.40 2.91
C HIS A 60 3.99 -9.32 1.42
N PRO A 61 3.84 -8.17 0.73
CA PRO A 61 4.18 -8.04 -0.69
C PRO A 61 5.69 -8.09 -0.96
N THR A 62 6.52 -7.99 0.07
CA THR A 62 7.96 -7.87 -0.03
C THR A 62 8.63 -8.88 0.90
N ASP A 63 9.62 -9.61 0.37
CA ASP A 63 10.44 -10.53 1.16
C ASP A 63 11.42 -9.76 2.05
N PRO A 64 11.84 -10.32 3.22
CA PRO A 64 12.78 -9.65 4.12
C PRO A 64 14.08 -9.21 3.45
N GLU A 65 14.63 -10.06 2.56
CA GLU A 65 15.86 -9.75 1.81
C GLU A 65 15.68 -8.57 0.86
N ALA A 66 14.49 -8.42 0.28
CA ALA A 66 14.17 -7.31 -0.60
C ALA A 66 13.99 -5.99 0.17
N ASP A 67 13.41 -6.05 1.37
CA ASP A 67 13.32 -4.88 2.25
C ASP A 67 14.70 -4.33 2.60
N GLU A 68 15.70 -5.19 2.85
CA GLU A 68 17.07 -4.76 3.09
C GLU A 68 17.70 -4.07 1.88
N ILE A 69 17.46 -4.59 0.67
CA ILE A 69 17.97 -4.01 -0.57
C ILE A 69 17.34 -2.63 -0.80
N LEU A 70 16.02 -2.52 -0.64
CA LEU A 70 15.28 -1.28 -0.84
C LEU A 70 15.63 -0.21 0.21
N ALA A 71 15.83 -0.62 1.47
CA ALA A 71 16.29 0.27 2.53
C ALA A 71 17.70 0.82 2.24
N LYS A 72 18.63 -0.02 1.77
CA LYS A 72 19.98 0.42 1.35
C LYS A 72 19.94 1.39 0.17
N LYS A 73 18.95 1.26 -0.72
CA LYS A 73 18.70 2.18 -1.83
C LYS A 73 18.02 3.49 -1.43
N GLY A 74 17.65 3.64 -0.15
CA GLY A 74 16.96 4.82 0.36
C GLY A 74 15.50 4.92 -0.05
N VAL A 75 14.87 3.81 -0.45
CA VAL A 75 13.44 3.75 -0.75
C VAL A 75 12.66 3.86 0.56
N LEU A 76 11.68 4.76 0.61
CA LEU A 76 10.82 4.91 1.79
C LEU A 76 9.65 3.93 1.69
N ILE A 77 9.51 3.06 2.70
CA ILE A 77 8.55 1.97 2.68
C ILE A 77 7.51 2.17 3.78
N LEU A 78 6.23 2.30 3.40
CA LEU A 78 5.10 2.21 4.31
C LEU A 78 4.72 0.74 4.52
N LEU A 79 4.77 0.30 5.78
CA LEU A 79 4.51 -1.08 6.20
C LEU A 79 3.07 -1.51 5.92
N ASP A 80 2.89 -2.81 5.68
CA ASP A 80 1.59 -3.41 5.36
C ASP A 80 0.58 -3.28 6.49
N ILE A 81 1.00 -3.53 7.73
CA ILE A 81 0.18 -3.36 8.93
C ILE A 81 -0.44 -1.96 9.05
N LEU A 82 0.22 -0.93 8.51
CA LEU A 82 -0.31 0.43 8.50
C LEU A 82 -1.13 0.68 7.23
N ALA A 83 -0.58 0.35 6.06
CA ALA A 83 -1.15 0.67 4.76
C ALA A 83 -2.49 -0.05 4.48
N ASN A 84 -2.66 -1.27 4.97
CA ASN A 84 -3.88 -2.07 4.73
C ASN A 84 -4.88 -2.07 5.91
N SER A 85 -4.56 -1.36 7.01
CA SER A 85 -5.33 -1.36 8.26
C SER A 85 -6.76 -0.83 8.15
N GLY A 86 -7.10 -0.11 7.08
CA GLY A 86 -8.40 0.56 6.91
C GLY A 86 -9.60 -0.38 7.13
N GLY A 87 -9.57 -1.60 6.59
CA GLY A 87 -10.67 -2.57 6.78
C GLY A 87 -10.82 -3.06 8.22
N VAL A 88 -9.70 -3.21 8.94
CA VAL A 88 -9.71 -3.59 10.36
C VAL A 88 -10.28 -2.46 11.22
N MET A 89 -9.91 -1.21 10.90
CA MET A 89 -10.40 -0.03 11.61
C MET A 89 -11.91 0.15 11.41
N VAL A 90 -12.37 0.01 10.17
CA VAL A 90 -13.80 0.13 9.83
C VAL A 90 -14.62 -0.96 10.50
N SER A 91 -14.18 -2.23 10.47
CA SER A 91 -14.88 -3.34 11.15
C SER A 91 -14.87 -3.22 12.68
N TYR A 92 -13.83 -2.64 13.27
CA TYR A 92 -13.86 -2.29 14.69
C TYR A 92 -14.96 -1.26 15.01
N PHE A 93 -15.09 -0.21 14.19
CA PHE A 93 -16.15 0.78 14.38
C PHE A 93 -17.55 0.20 14.18
N GLU A 94 -17.73 -0.75 13.24
CA GLU A 94 -18.96 -1.52 13.09
C GLU A 94 -19.31 -2.27 14.39
N TRP A 95 -18.35 -3.02 14.93
CA TRP A 95 -18.54 -3.79 16.16
C TRP A 95 -18.91 -2.90 17.35
N VAL A 96 -18.24 -1.76 17.52
CA VAL A 96 -18.53 -0.81 18.61
C VAL A 96 -19.92 -0.18 18.47
N ARG A 97 -20.39 0.07 17.25
CA ARG A 97 -21.71 0.66 17.00
C ARG A 97 -22.85 -0.34 17.16
N GLY A 98 -22.58 -1.64 17.04
CA GLY A 98 -23.59 -2.69 17.10
C GLY A 98 -24.56 -2.70 15.90
N GLU A 99 -24.23 -1.95 14.85
CA GLU A 99 -24.99 -1.86 13.60
C GLU A 99 -24.23 -2.63 12.51
N GLY A 100 -24.90 -3.59 11.87
CA GLY A 100 -24.30 -4.52 10.90
C GLY A 100 -24.01 -3.94 9.52
N GLU A 101 -24.19 -2.63 9.30
CA GLU A 101 -23.96 -1.99 8.00
C GLU A 101 -23.46 -0.55 8.17
N LEU A 102 -22.25 -0.27 7.69
CA LEU A 102 -21.86 1.11 7.37
C LEU A 102 -22.38 1.46 5.98
N GLY A 103 -22.98 2.63 5.85
CA GLY A 103 -23.31 3.20 4.56
C GLY A 103 -22.07 3.88 3.96
N ALA A 104 -22.08 4.16 2.65
CA ALA A 104 -21.02 4.91 1.96
C ALA A 104 -20.71 6.31 2.56
N GLN A 105 -21.48 6.76 3.56
CA GLN A 105 -21.35 8.03 4.25
C GLN A 105 -20.29 8.00 5.37
N ASP A 106 -19.85 6.82 5.81
CA ASP A 106 -18.95 6.65 6.95
C ASP A 106 -17.45 6.89 6.61
N VAL A 107 -17.08 7.01 5.34
CA VAL A 107 -15.68 7.29 4.90
C VAL A 107 -15.20 8.69 5.34
N HIS A 108 -16.14 9.57 5.72
CA HIS A 108 -15.87 10.91 6.24
C HIS A 108 -16.05 11.02 7.76
N ASP A 109 -16.14 9.90 8.48
CA ASP A 109 -16.27 9.91 9.93
C ASP A 109 -15.04 10.56 10.60
N PRO A 110 -15.22 11.57 11.48
CA PRO A 110 -14.11 12.22 12.17
C PRO A 110 -13.28 11.25 13.04
N ARG A 111 -13.83 10.12 13.45
CA ARG A 111 -13.12 9.05 14.15
C ARG A 111 -12.10 8.35 13.26
N LEU A 112 -12.39 8.17 11.96
CA LEU A 112 -11.40 7.67 10.98
C LEU A 112 -10.25 8.66 10.80
N LYS A 113 -10.55 9.97 10.84
CA LYS A 113 -9.50 11.00 10.81
C LYS A 113 -8.60 10.90 12.05
N HIS A 114 -9.19 10.73 13.24
CA HIS A 114 -8.42 10.56 14.48
C HIS A 114 -7.54 9.30 14.45
N SER A 115 -8.07 8.20 13.92
CA SER A 115 -7.32 6.98 13.65
C SER A 115 -6.15 7.18 12.67
N SER A 116 -6.34 7.98 11.62
CA SER A 116 -5.26 8.36 10.70
C SER A 116 -4.16 9.15 11.42
N ASP A 117 -4.53 10.05 12.32
CA ASP A 117 -3.58 10.80 13.14
C ASP A 117 -2.75 9.86 14.06
N TYR A 118 -3.36 8.77 14.56
CA TYR A 118 -2.63 7.72 15.30
C TYR A 118 -1.63 6.96 14.42
N LEU A 119 -2.01 6.57 13.20
CA LEU A 119 -1.09 5.92 12.26
C LEU A 119 0.08 6.84 11.91
N ALA A 120 -0.18 8.14 11.75
CA ALA A 120 0.86 9.16 11.55
C ALA A 120 1.78 9.27 12.78
N SER A 121 1.25 9.16 14.01
CA SER A 121 2.06 9.14 15.22
C SER A 121 2.93 7.88 15.32
N VAL A 122 2.40 6.71 14.96
CA VAL A 122 3.17 5.45 14.91
C VAL A 122 4.28 5.57 13.88
N TRP A 123 3.97 6.11 12.70
CA TRP A 123 4.95 6.42 11.67
C TRP A 123 6.04 7.40 12.15
N GLY A 124 5.65 8.47 12.86
CA GLY A 124 6.59 9.40 13.48
C GLY A 124 7.54 8.73 14.47
N CYS A 125 7.02 7.83 15.32
CA CYS A 125 7.84 7.06 16.26
C CYS A 125 8.82 6.13 15.54
N ILE A 126 8.37 5.43 14.49
CA ILE A 126 9.22 4.54 13.69
C ILE A 126 10.30 5.36 12.96
N SER A 127 9.92 6.38 12.20
CA SER A 127 10.86 7.23 11.44
C SER A 127 11.92 7.89 12.33
N SER A 128 11.55 8.34 13.53
CA SER A 128 12.49 8.93 14.50
C SER A 128 13.56 7.96 15.01
N LYS A 129 13.26 6.66 15.05
CA LYS A 129 14.20 5.61 15.49
C LYS A 129 15.04 5.05 14.35
N THR A 130 14.54 5.10 13.11
CA THR A 130 15.18 4.47 11.95
C THR A 130 16.06 5.44 11.14
N ARG A 131 16.22 6.72 11.55
CA ARG A 131 17.00 7.73 10.82
C ARG A 131 16.54 7.89 9.36
N ILE A 132 15.25 7.71 9.12
CA ILE A 132 14.60 8.01 7.85
C ILE A 132 14.24 9.50 7.95
N GLY A 133 14.78 10.32 7.06
CA GLY A 133 14.70 11.77 7.13
C GLY A 133 13.27 12.29 7.34
N SER A 134 13.14 13.29 8.21
CA SER A 134 11.93 14.08 8.40
C SER A 134 11.47 14.65 7.06
N ILE A 135 10.19 14.44 6.72
CA ILE A 135 9.49 15.19 5.66
C ILE A 135 8.91 16.46 6.26
#